data_AF-A0A451ESB5-F1
#
_entry.id   AF-A0A451ESB5-F1
#
_cell.length_a   1.000
_cell.length_b   1.000
_cell.length_c   1.000
_cell.angle_alpha   90.00
_cell.angle_beta   90.00
_cell.angle_gamma   90.00
#
_symmetry.space_group_name_H-M   'P 1'
#
loop_
_entity.id
_entity.type
_entity.pdbx_description
1 polymer ?
#
loop_
_entity_poly.entity_id
_entity_poly.type
_entity_poly.pdbx_seq_one_letter_code
_entity_poly.pdbx_strand_id
1 'polypeptide(L)'
;DFLKTGPLNNDTEVVIGVPAIYLDYVQSNVPANVQVAAQNAYKVDKGAFTGEISPLMLKDIGVNWVILGHSERRQIFGETDDLVAEKVAFSLSNGLKVIACIGETLQERESGKTEEVVFRQTKAIANKINDWSNVVIAYEPVWAIGTGKTASPQQAQDVHQALRQWISTNISPEVGNSI
;
A
#
# COMPACT_ATOMS: atom_id res chain seq x y z
N ASP A 1 -19.04 -10.22 -12.55
CA ASP A 1 -20.34 -9.57 -12.82
C ASP A 1 -20.63 -8.39 -11.90
N PHE A 2 -20.58 -8.50 -10.57
CA PHE A 2 -20.86 -7.38 -9.65
C PHE A 2 -20.13 -6.08 -10.00
N LEU A 3 -18.79 -6.11 -10.19
CA LEU A 3 -18.03 -4.91 -10.55
C LEU A 3 -18.46 -4.30 -11.89
N LYS A 4 -19.01 -5.11 -12.82
CA LYS A 4 -19.46 -4.69 -14.16
C LYS A 4 -20.90 -4.18 -14.17
N THR A 5 -21.76 -4.68 -13.29
CA THR A 5 -23.21 -4.48 -13.36
C THR A 5 -23.80 -3.73 -12.18
N GLY A 6 -23.12 -3.72 -11.03
CA GLY A 6 -23.61 -3.12 -9.79
C GLY A 6 -23.43 -1.60 -9.78
N PRO A 7 -24.26 -0.86 -9.04
CA PRO A 7 -24.02 0.55 -8.81
C PRO A 7 -22.75 0.69 -7.96
N LEU A 8 -21.70 1.26 -8.55
CA LEU A 8 -20.56 1.78 -7.79
C LEU A 8 -20.86 3.25 -7.46
N ASN A 9 -20.59 3.64 -6.21
CA ASN A 9 -20.73 5.04 -5.81
C ASN A 9 -19.69 5.88 -6.55
N ASN A 10 -20.12 6.98 -7.18
CA ASN A 10 -19.23 7.90 -7.90
C ASN A 10 -18.22 8.59 -6.98
N ASP A 11 -18.49 8.66 -5.68
CA ASP A 11 -17.58 9.22 -4.67
C ASP A 11 -16.59 8.17 -4.11
N THR A 12 -16.50 6.99 -4.71
CA THR A 12 -15.62 5.89 -4.26
C THR A 12 -14.61 5.51 -5.33
N GLU A 13 -13.32 5.62 -5.01
CA GLU A 13 -12.25 5.04 -5.82
C GLU A 13 -12.15 3.54 -5.51
N VAL A 14 -12.28 2.70 -6.55
CA VAL A 14 -12.19 1.24 -6.42
C VAL A 14 -10.91 0.75 -7.09
N VAL A 15 -10.09 0.03 -6.33
CA VAL A 15 -8.84 -0.60 -6.80
C VAL A 15 -8.86 -2.09 -6.48
N ILE A 16 -8.56 -2.95 -7.45
CA ILE A 16 -8.48 -4.41 -7.25
C ILE A 16 -7.04 -4.92 -7.33
N GLY A 17 -6.56 -5.57 -6.27
CA GLY A 17 -5.24 -6.21 -6.23
C GLY A 17 -5.24 -7.58 -6.90
N VAL A 18 -4.52 -7.73 -8.01
CA VAL A 18 -4.59 -8.92 -8.88
C VAL A 18 -3.24 -9.64 -8.93
N PRO A 19 -3.20 -10.99 -8.85
CA PRO A 19 -1.96 -11.75 -9.07
C PRO A 19 -1.35 -11.45 -10.44
N ALA A 20 -0.02 -11.35 -10.50
CA ALA A 20 0.69 -10.85 -11.68
C ALA A 20 0.31 -11.56 -13.00
N ILE A 21 0.11 -12.87 -12.94
CA ILE A 21 -0.25 -13.71 -14.10
C ILE A 21 -1.62 -13.40 -14.71
N TYR A 22 -2.47 -12.60 -14.04
CA TYR A 22 -3.80 -12.21 -14.50
C TYR A 22 -3.96 -10.71 -14.71
N LEU A 23 -2.91 -9.91 -14.51
CA LEU A 23 -3.01 -8.45 -14.54
C LEU A 23 -3.52 -7.91 -15.87
N ASP A 24 -2.90 -8.31 -16.98
CA ASP A 24 -3.26 -7.85 -18.33
C ASP A 24 -4.70 -8.24 -18.72
N TYR A 25 -5.07 -9.50 -18.41
CA TYR A 25 -6.43 -9.98 -18.64
C TYR A 25 -7.46 -9.16 -17.86
N VAL A 26 -7.21 -8.92 -16.56
CA VAL A 26 -8.16 -8.17 -15.73
C VAL A 26 -8.22 -6.71 -16.15
N GLN A 27 -7.07 -6.07 -16.38
CA GLN A 27 -6.99 -4.68 -16.85
C GLN A 27 -7.76 -4.46 -18.15
N SER A 28 -7.70 -5.42 -19.07
CA SER A 28 -8.44 -5.39 -20.34
C SER A 28 -9.96 -5.61 -20.20
N ASN A 29 -10.42 -6.11 -19.05
CA ASN A 29 -11.81 -6.54 -18.85
C ASN A 29 -12.55 -5.78 -17.75
N VAL A 30 -11.86 -4.95 -16.97
CA VAL A 30 -12.43 -4.20 -15.84
C VAL A 30 -13.18 -2.96 -16.36
N PRO A 31 -14.27 -2.53 -15.72
CA PRO A 31 -14.94 -1.28 -16.07
C PRO A 31 -14.05 -0.06 -15.88
N ALA A 32 -14.30 1.01 -16.65
CA ALA A 32 -13.45 2.22 -16.64
C ALA A 32 -13.36 2.92 -15.27
N ASN A 33 -14.34 2.73 -14.39
CA ASN A 33 -14.36 3.31 -13.04
C ASN A 33 -13.72 2.41 -11.96
N VAL A 34 -13.12 1.28 -12.35
CA VAL A 34 -12.40 0.38 -11.46
C VAL A 34 -10.95 0.29 -11.91
N GLN A 35 -10.02 0.49 -10.99
CA GLN A 35 -8.59 0.48 -11.27
C GLN A 35 -7.98 -0.86 -10.84
N VAL A 36 -6.86 -1.25 -11.45
CA VAL A 36 -6.14 -2.49 -11.13
C VAL A 36 -4.82 -2.17 -10.46
N ALA A 37 -4.49 -2.95 -9.42
CA ALA A 37 -3.21 -2.91 -8.73
C ALA A 37 -2.47 -4.24 -8.86
N ALA A 38 -1.16 -4.16 -9.08
CA ALA A 38 -0.27 -5.28 -8.83
C ALA A 38 -0.07 -5.50 -7.32
N GLN A 39 0.16 -6.75 -6.91
CA GLN A 39 0.35 -7.11 -5.50
C GLN A 39 1.78 -6.88 -4.97
N ASN A 40 2.74 -6.63 -5.87
CA ASN A 40 4.13 -6.29 -5.54
C ASN A 40 4.84 -5.76 -6.81
N ALA A 41 5.92 -5.02 -6.64
CA ALA A 41 6.87 -4.69 -7.70
C ALA A 41 8.28 -4.52 -7.12
N TYR A 42 9.31 -4.61 -7.97
CA TYR A 42 10.69 -4.46 -7.55
C TYR A 42 11.21 -3.03 -7.65
N LYS A 43 12.37 -2.77 -7.04
CA LYS A 43 12.92 -1.43 -6.80
C LYS A 43 13.80 -0.87 -7.93
N VAL A 44 13.87 -1.56 -9.08
CA VAL A 44 14.65 -1.12 -10.24
C VAL A 44 13.94 -1.48 -11.55
N ASP A 45 14.31 -0.82 -12.64
CA ASP A 45 13.69 -0.96 -13.96
C ASP A 45 13.84 -2.39 -14.52
N LYS A 46 15.07 -2.88 -14.56
CA LYS A 46 15.44 -4.17 -15.15
C LYS A 46 16.76 -4.67 -14.57
N GLY A 47 17.02 -5.97 -14.75
CA GLY A 47 18.29 -6.58 -14.37
C GLY A 47 18.15 -8.08 -14.12
N ALA A 48 19.16 -8.64 -13.46
CA ALA A 48 19.20 -10.06 -13.09
C ALA A 48 18.35 -10.34 -11.83
N PHE A 49 17.03 -10.14 -11.95
CA PHE A 49 16.05 -10.33 -10.87
C PHE A 49 14.98 -11.34 -11.33
N THR A 50 15.39 -12.58 -11.56
CA THR A 50 14.50 -13.65 -12.04
C THR A 50 13.28 -13.79 -11.11
N GLY A 51 12.08 -13.64 -11.68
CA GLY A 51 10.81 -13.78 -10.96
C GLY A 51 10.17 -12.45 -10.53
N GLU A 52 10.93 -11.34 -10.56
CA GLU A 52 10.40 -10.02 -10.22
C GLU A 52 9.77 -9.30 -11.43
N ILE A 53 8.86 -8.37 -11.14
CA ILE A 53 8.26 -7.45 -12.12
C ILE A 53 8.59 -6.01 -11.74
N SER A 54 8.81 -5.15 -12.74
CA SER A 54 9.12 -3.73 -12.50
C SER A 54 7.90 -2.82 -12.66
N PRO A 55 7.90 -1.63 -12.04
CA PRO A 55 6.87 -0.62 -12.29
C PRO A 55 6.65 -0.28 -13.77
N LEU A 56 7.69 -0.36 -14.60
CA LEU A 56 7.58 -0.07 -16.03
C LEU A 56 6.79 -1.15 -16.76
N MET A 57 6.98 -2.43 -16.41
CA MET A 57 6.18 -3.53 -16.95
C MET A 57 4.70 -3.40 -16.60
N LEU A 58 4.39 -2.94 -15.38
CA LEU A 58 3.01 -2.69 -14.97
C LEU A 58 2.36 -1.59 -15.81
N LYS A 59 3.09 -0.49 -16.04
CA LYS A 59 2.60 0.60 -16.89
C LYS A 59 2.41 0.21 -18.34
N ASP A 60 3.27 -0.66 -18.87
CA ASP A 60 3.19 -1.14 -20.26
C ASP A 60 1.84 -1.80 -20.54
N ILE A 61 1.28 -2.52 -19.55
CA ILE A 61 -0.04 -3.15 -19.64
C ILE A 61 -1.18 -2.27 -19.09
N GLY A 62 -0.92 -0.99 -18.78
CA GLY A 62 -1.93 -0.05 -18.29
C GLY A 62 -2.31 -0.17 -16.82
N VAL A 63 -1.57 -0.95 -16.02
CA VAL A 63 -1.76 -1.08 -14.57
C VAL A 63 -1.01 0.05 -13.87
N ASN A 64 -1.76 0.90 -13.14
CA ASN A 64 -1.25 2.14 -12.57
C ASN A 64 -1.12 2.13 -11.04
N TRP A 65 -1.52 1.05 -10.36
CA TRP A 65 -1.38 0.90 -8.91
C TRP A 65 -0.47 -0.27 -8.54
N VAL A 66 0.17 -0.18 -7.38
CA VAL A 66 0.88 -1.30 -6.76
C VAL A 66 0.70 -1.29 -5.24
N ILE A 67 0.49 -2.47 -4.67
CA ILE A 67 0.50 -2.70 -3.21
C ILE A 67 1.94 -3.01 -2.80
N LEU A 68 2.47 -2.30 -1.80
CA LEU A 68 3.83 -2.45 -1.33
C LEU A 68 3.89 -2.48 0.20
N GLY A 69 4.79 -3.30 0.74
CA GLY A 69 4.95 -3.46 2.18
C GLY A 69 3.82 -4.24 2.85
N HIS A 70 3.02 -5.00 2.10
CA HIS A 70 2.00 -5.88 2.67
C HIS A 70 2.60 -6.79 3.75
N SER A 71 1.84 -7.07 4.81
CA SER A 71 2.31 -7.82 5.97
C SER A 71 2.95 -9.17 5.60
N GLU A 72 2.38 -9.91 4.65
CA GLU A 72 2.93 -11.16 4.13
C GLU A 72 4.33 -10.97 3.52
N ARG A 73 4.54 -9.90 2.74
CA ARG A 73 5.85 -9.56 2.17
C ARG A 73 6.89 -9.30 3.26
N ARG A 74 6.49 -8.63 4.34
CA ARG A 74 7.37 -8.32 5.49
C ARG A 74 7.68 -9.56 6.31
N GLN A 75 6.67 -10.33 6.67
CA GLN A 75 6.79 -11.43 7.64
C GLN A 75 7.28 -12.74 7.00
N ILE A 76 6.78 -13.09 5.82
CA ILE A 76 7.10 -14.37 5.16
C ILE A 76 8.37 -14.21 4.30
N PHE A 77 8.50 -13.08 3.61
CA PHE A 77 9.58 -12.85 2.65
C PHE A 77 10.66 -11.87 3.13
N GLY A 78 10.53 -11.35 4.35
CA GLY A 78 11.57 -10.56 5.01
C GLY A 78 11.79 -9.17 4.40
N GLU A 79 10.78 -8.58 3.76
CA GLU A 79 10.94 -7.22 3.22
C GLU A 79 11.05 -6.19 4.35
N THR A 80 12.22 -5.55 4.44
CA THR A 80 12.54 -4.52 5.43
C THR A 80 11.88 -3.20 5.09
N ASP A 81 11.78 -2.29 6.08
CA ASP A 81 11.28 -0.94 5.87
C ASP A 81 12.05 -0.18 4.79
N ASP A 82 13.37 -0.31 4.77
CA ASP A 82 14.21 0.32 3.75
C ASP A 82 13.92 -0.22 2.35
N LEU A 83 13.78 -1.54 2.20
CA LEU A 83 13.43 -2.14 0.92
C LEU A 83 12.04 -1.70 0.45
N VAL A 84 11.06 -1.67 1.34
CA VAL A 84 9.72 -1.18 1.02
C VAL A 84 9.79 0.29 0.60
N ALA A 85 10.49 1.14 1.35
CA ALA A 85 10.64 2.56 1.01
C ALA A 85 11.33 2.78 -0.36
N GLU A 86 12.34 1.97 -0.69
CA GLU A 86 12.97 1.96 -2.02
C GLU A 86 11.97 1.58 -3.12
N LYS A 87 11.16 0.54 -2.91
CA LYS A 87 10.12 0.13 -3.87
C LYS A 87 9.04 1.21 -4.03
N VAL A 88 8.61 1.85 -2.95
CA VAL A 88 7.61 2.94 -2.98
C VAL A 88 8.15 4.09 -3.81
N ALA A 89 9.35 4.58 -3.49
CA ALA A 89 9.97 5.69 -4.21
C ALA A 89 10.18 5.36 -5.69
N PHE A 90 10.67 4.15 -6.00
CA PHE A 90 10.88 3.75 -7.39
C PHE A 90 9.55 3.64 -8.17
N SER A 91 8.50 3.11 -7.56
CA SER A 91 7.17 3.00 -8.19
C SER A 91 6.57 4.37 -8.49
N LEU A 92 6.61 5.29 -7.52
CA LEU A 92 6.14 6.68 -7.71
C LEU A 92 6.95 7.41 -8.77
N SER A 93 8.29 7.26 -8.78
CA SER A 93 9.15 7.91 -9.78
C SER A 93 8.88 7.46 -11.22
N ASN A 94 8.29 6.26 -11.38
CA ASN A 94 7.87 5.75 -12.69
C ASN A 94 6.39 6.05 -12.99
N GLY A 95 5.69 6.77 -12.11
CA GLY A 95 4.31 7.21 -12.29
C GLY A 95 3.26 6.17 -11.95
N LEU A 96 3.59 5.19 -11.09
CA LEU A 96 2.57 4.39 -10.41
C LEU A 96 2.04 5.13 -9.18
N LYS A 97 0.80 4.83 -8.82
CA LYS A 97 0.23 5.09 -7.50
C LYS A 97 0.52 3.91 -6.57
N VAL A 98 0.66 4.18 -5.28
CA VAL A 98 1.09 3.18 -4.30
C VAL A 98 0.10 3.05 -3.16
N ILE A 99 -0.32 1.82 -2.87
CA ILE A 99 -0.94 1.44 -1.60
C ILE A 99 0.19 0.93 -0.71
N ALA A 100 0.63 1.76 0.24
CA ALA A 100 1.72 1.45 1.15
C ALA A 100 1.17 0.89 2.46
N CYS A 101 1.42 -0.39 2.70
CA CYS A 101 0.92 -1.09 3.88
C CYS A 101 1.88 -0.93 5.07
N ILE A 102 1.28 -0.65 6.23
CA ILE A 102 1.93 -0.56 7.53
C ILE A 102 1.08 -1.25 8.59
N GLY A 103 1.70 -1.71 9.67
CA GLY A 103 0.99 -2.38 10.74
C GLY A 103 1.91 -3.11 11.70
N GLU A 104 1.41 -3.30 12.92
CA GLU A 104 2.06 -4.02 13.99
C GLU A 104 1.60 -5.47 14.10
N THR A 105 2.48 -6.32 14.61
CA THR A 105 2.18 -7.69 15.02
C THR A 105 1.40 -7.73 16.32
N LEU A 106 0.80 -8.89 16.65
CA LEU A 106 0.10 -9.07 17.92
C LEU A 106 1.00 -8.78 19.12
N GLN A 107 2.23 -9.28 19.08
CA GLN A 107 3.21 -9.10 20.15
C GLN A 107 3.58 -7.63 20.35
N GLU A 108 3.79 -6.89 19.26
CA GLU A 108 4.08 -5.45 19.31
C GLU A 108 2.89 -4.69 19.91
N ARG A 109 1.66 -5.03 19.53
CA ARG A 109 0.46 -4.43 20.11
C ARG A 109 0.31 -4.70 21.60
N GLU A 110 0.43 -5.96 22.01
CA GLU A 110 0.36 -6.38 23.42
C GLU A 110 1.46 -5.75 24.27
N SER A 111 2.58 -5.36 23.64
CA SER A 111 3.68 -4.64 24.25
C SER A 111 3.53 -3.11 24.21
N GLY A 112 2.40 -2.58 23.72
CA GLY A 112 2.15 -1.14 23.63
C GLY A 112 2.97 -0.41 22.56
N LYS A 113 3.45 -1.10 21.52
CA LYS A 113 4.35 -0.57 20.49
C LYS A 113 3.68 -0.22 19.16
N THR A 114 2.36 -0.21 19.08
CA THR A 114 1.63 0.07 17.83
C THR A 114 2.11 1.36 17.16
N GLU A 115 2.13 2.47 17.88
CA GLU A 115 2.58 3.77 17.36
C GLU A 115 4.05 3.75 16.94
N GLU A 116 4.94 3.18 17.76
CA GLU A 116 6.37 3.05 17.44
C GLU A 116 6.57 2.34 16.09
N VAL A 117 5.85 1.24 15.87
CA VAL A 117 5.95 0.43 14.66
C VAL A 117 5.41 1.16 13.45
N VAL A 118 4.18 1.68 13.51
CA VAL A 118 3.57 2.35 12.36
C VAL A 118 4.28 3.66 12.01
N PHE A 119 4.80 4.40 13.01
CA PHE A 119 5.60 5.61 12.75
C PHE A 119 6.96 5.27 12.16
N ARG A 120 7.64 4.22 12.63
CA ARG A 120 8.91 3.76 12.06
C ARG A 120 8.74 3.38 10.58
N GLN A 121 7.73 2.59 10.27
CA GLN A 121 7.44 2.15 8.90
C GLN A 121 7.06 3.34 7.99
N THR A 122 6.21 4.25 8.48
CA THR A 122 5.81 5.46 7.74
C THR A 122 7.00 6.39 7.52
N LYS A 123 7.87 6.56 8.52
CA LYS A 123 9.08 7.37 8.44
C LYS A 123 10.06 6.85 7.40
N ALA A 124 10.22 5.54 7.27
CA ALA A 124 11.09 4.97 6.24
C ALA A 124 10.64 5.39 4.83
N ILE A 125 9.32 5.36 4.56
CA ILE A 125 8.73 5.83 3.31
C ILE A 125 8.95 7.35 3.16
N ALA A 126 8.64 8.13 4.19
CA ALA A 126 8.79 9.58 4.21
C ALA A 126 10.23 10.05 3.93
N ASN A 127 11.23 9.27 4.33
CA ASN A 127 12.63 9.59 4.06
C ASN A 127 13.03 9.42 2.58
N LYS A 128 12.19 8.77 1.76
CA LYS A 128 12.49 8.46 0.35
C LYS A 128 11.59 9.20 -0.64
N ILE A 129 10.50 9.83 -0.17
CA ILE A 129 9.53 10.51 -1.02
C ILE A 129 9.21 11.89 -0.47
N ASN A 130 8.94 12.84 -1.36
CA ASN A 130 8.49 14.19 -0.99
C ASN A 130 7.03 14.45 -1.40
N ASP A 131 6.57 13.79 -2.46
CA ASP A 131 5.21 13.91 -2.98
C ASP A 131 4.38 12.69 -2.55
N TRP A 132 3.28 12.96 -1.88
CA TRP A 132 2.34 11.98 -1.33
C TRP A 132 1.02 11.92 -2.12
N SER A 133 0.85 12.72 -3.17
CA SER A 133 -0.37 12.83 -3.96
C SER A 133 -0.84 11.52 -4.60
N ASN A 134 0.08 10.58 -4.79
CA ASN A 134 -0.17 9.26 -5.37
C ASN A 134 0.06 8.11 -4.38
N VAL A 135 -0.02 8.39 -3.07
CA VAL A 135 0.17 7.41 -1.99
C VAL A 135 -1.10 7.28 -1.17
N VAL A 136 -1.52 6.03 -0.95
CA VAL A 136 -2.52 5.66 0.06
C VAL A 136 -1.81 4.85 1.14
N ILE A 137 -2.02 5.21 2.40
CA ILE A 137 -1.51 4.43 3.53
C ILE A 137 -2.59 3.44 3.97
N ALA A 138 -2.27 2.15 3.87
CA ALA A 138 -3.11 1.08 4.38
C ALA A 138 -2.59 0.64 5.75
N TYR A 139 -3.27 1.05 6.82
CA TYR A 139 -3.03 0.50 8.15
C TYR A 139 -3.71 -0.86 8.29
N GLU A 140 -2.90 -1.91 8.40
CA GLU A 140 -3.34 -3.29 8.46
C GLU A 140 -2.73 -3.96 9.70
N PRO A 141 -3.41 -3.96 10.87
CA PRO A 141 -2.92 -4.67 12.04
C PRO A 141 -2.74 -6.15 11.70
N VAL A 142 -1.51 -6.65 11.73
CA VAL A 142 -1.15 -7.97 11.17
C VAL A 142 -1.94 -9.08 11.86
N TRP A 143 -2.23 -8.90 13.14
CA TRP A 143 -3.00 -9.83 13.95
C TRP A 143 -4.49 -9.93 13.59
N ALA A 144 -5.01 -9.01 12.78
CA ALA A 144 -6.38 -9.02 12.28
C ALA A 144 -6.52 -9.58 10.85
N ILE A 145 -5.40 -9.91 10.18
CA ILE A 145 -5.39 -10.41 8.80
C ILE A 145 -5.62 -11.92 8.79
N GLY A 146 -6.78 -12.37 8.29
CA GLY A 146 -7.08 -13.79 8.11
C GLY A 146 -7.26 -14.60 9.41
N THR A 147 -7.24 -13.96 10.58
CA THR A 147 -7.34 -14.63 11.90
C THR A 147 -8.77 -14.73 12.44
N GLY A 148 -9.73 -14.04 11.82
CA GLY A 148 -11.10 -13.89 12.33
C GLY A 148 -11.21 -12.92 13.52
N LYS A 149 -10.09 -12.37 14.01
CA LYS A 149 -10.08 -11.23 14.94
C LYS A 149 -10.08 -9.94 14.14
N THR A 150 -10.92 -8.98 14.52
CA THR A 150 -10.97 -7.67 13.89
C THR A 150 -10.62 -6.59 14.90
N ALA A 151 -9.90 -5.56 14.46
CA ALA A 151 -9.76 -4.35 15.25
C ALA A 151 -11.14 -3.71 15.44
N SER A 152 -11.42 -3.24 16.66
CA SER A 152 -12.63 -2.46 16.86
C SER A 152 -12.53 -1.14 16.08
N PRO A 153 -13.66 -0.52 15.69
CA PRO A 153 -13.64 0.78 15.02
C PRO A 153 -12.84 1.84 15.78
N GLN A 154 -12.92 1.85 17.11
CA GLN A 154 -12.15 2.77 17.95
C GLN A 154 -10.64 2.51 17.84
N GLN A 155 -10.22 1.24 17.89
CA GLN A 155 -8.81 0.87 17.76
C GLN A 155 -8.22 1.28 16.40
N ALA A 156 -9.00 1.18 15.33
CA ALA A 156 -8.58 1.67 14.02
C ALA A 156 -8.52 3.20 13.98
N GLN A 157 -9.54 3.87 14.52
CA GLN A 157 -9.63 5.33 14.58
C GLN A 157 -8.47 5.95 15.35
N ASP A 158 -8.10 5.38 16.50
CA ASP A 158 -7.00 5.89 17.34
C ASP A 158 -5.68 5.88 16.57
N VAL A 159 -5.38 4.77 15.88
CA VAL A 159 -4.15 4.64 15.09
C VAL A 159 -4.18 5.55 13.86
N HIS A 160 -5.30 5.64 13.16
CA HIS A 160 -5.45 6.55 12.01
C HIS A 160 -5.27 8.01 12.42
N GLN A 161 -5.83 8.42 13.57
CA GLN A 161 -5.65 9.76 14.10
C GLN A 161 -4.19 10.03 14.47
N ALA A 162 -3.54 9.10 15.16
CA ALA A 162 -2.12 9.20 15.53
C ALA A 162 -1.22 9.29 14.28
N LEU A 163 -1.49 8.50 13.24
CA LEU A 163 -0.78 8.54 11.96
C LEU A 163 -0.95 9.88 11.25
N ARG A 164 -2.17 10.40 11.10
CA ARG A 164 -2.41 11.71 10.48
C ARG A 164 -1.75 12.84 11.25
N GLN A 165 -1.72 12.76 12.59
CA GLN A 165 -1.02 13.74 13.42
C GLN A 165 0.50 13.65 13.20
N TRP A 166 1.05 12.44 13.17
CA TRP A 166 2.47 12.22 12.91
C TRP A 166 2.87 12.77 11.53
N ILE A 167 2.08 12.47 10.49
CA ILE A 167 2.30 12.96 9.12
C ILE A 167 2.20 14.49 9.08
N SER A 168 1.18 15.07 9.70
CA SER A 168 1.00 16.53 9.81
C SER A 168 2.22 17.23 10.40
N THR A 169 2.81 16.64 11.44
CA THR A 169 3.96 17.22 12.14
C THR A 169 5.29 17.01 11.42
N ASN A 170 5.50 15.84 10.79
CA ASN A 170 6.81 15.45 10.26
C ASN A 170 6.95 15.64 8.73
N ILE A 171 5.83 15.78 8.01
CA ILE A 171 5.80 15.97 6.55
C ILE A 171 5.18 17.34 6.26
N SER A 172 3.86 17.46 6.36
CA SER A 172 3.16 18.75 6.33
C SER A 172 1.70 18.58 6.76
N PRO A 173 1.06 19.64 7.29
CA PRO A 173 -0.37 19.62 7.61
C PRO A 173 -1.27 19.28 6.41
N GLU A 174 -0.89 19.71 5.20
CA GLU A 174 -1.64 19.42 3.98
C GLU A 174 -1.66 17.91 3.69
N VAL A 175 -0.50 17.25 3.76
CA VAL A 175 -0.41 15.79 3.54
C VAL A 175 -1.16 15.03 4.64
N GLY A 176 -1.05 15.45 5.90
CA GLY A 176 -1.75 14.81 7.00
C GLY A 176 -3.28 14.93 6.95
N ASN A 177 -3.80 15.93 6.23
CA ASN A 177 -5.23 16.10 5.99
C ASN A 177 -5.73 15.37 4.73
N SER A 178 -4.84 15.02 3.79
CA SER A 178 -5.20 14.36 2.53
C SER A 178 -5.11 12.83 2.56
N ILE A 179 -4.43 12.25 3.57
CA ILE A 179 -4.20 10.81 3.75
C ILE A 179 -5.10 10.20 4.83
#